data_AF-A0A2V5VA35-F1
#
_entry.id   AF-A0A2V5VA35-F1
#
_cell.length_a   1.000
_cell.length_b   1.000
_cell.length_c   1.000
_cell.angle_alpha   90.00
_cell.angle_beta   90.00
_cell.angle_gamma   90.00
#
_symmetry.space_group_name_H-M   'P 1'
#
loop_
_entity.id
_entity.type
_entity.pdbx_description
1 polymer ?
#
loop_
_entity_poly.entity_id
_entity_poly.type
_entity_poly.pdbx_seq_one_letter_code
_entity_poly.pdbx_strand_id
1 'polypeptide(L)'
;MRPAPASWLRRRRLRRRFFLALLVVAALATSTYFAGPPVGKAIKGWQSRRLAHQAFALIDQKKWNEASAKLRDASLLDPHEPEAWRAIARLRSRTGLSTGALKEW
;
A
#
# COMPACT_ATOMS: atom_id res chain seq x y z
N MET A 1 44.81 15.05 -50.73
CA MET A 1 43.50 14.67 -50.15
C MET A 1 43.63 14.62 -48.63
N ARG A 2 42.98 15.54 -47.88
CA ARG A 2 43.01 15.54 -46.40
C ARG A 2 41.91 14.60 -45.89
N PRO A 3 42.21 13.60 -45.03
CA PRO A 3 41.16 12.73 -44.48
C PRO A 3 40.26 13.55 -43.55
N ALA A 4 38.95 13.44 -43.74
CA ALA A 4 37.96 14.10 -42.89
C ALA A 4 38.13 13.65 -41.43
N PRO A 5 38.11 14.57 -40.44
CA PRO A 5 38.32 14.21 -39.04
C PRO A 5 37.18 13.30 -38.57
N ALA A 6 37.52 12.17 -37.95
CA ALA A 6 36.61 11.14 -37.44
C ALA A 6 35.61 11.63 -36.35
N SER A 7 35.57 12.93 -36.07
CA SER A 7 34.74 13.58 -35.07
C SER A 7 33.25 13.67 -35.45
N TRP A 8 32.90 13.55 -36.73
CA TRP A 8 31.49 13.59 -37.18
C TRP A 8 30.72 12.29 -36.89
N LEU A 9 31.38 11.12 -36.94
CA LEU A 9 30.74 9.82 -36.70
C LEU A 9 30.50 9.52 -35.21
N ARG A 10 31.29 10.12 -34.29
CA ARG A 10 31.08 9.97 -32.84
C ARG A 10 29.82 10.67 -32.35
N ARG A 11 29.48 11.82 -32.96
CA ARG A 11 28.36 12.68 -32.52
C ARG A 11 26.99 11.99 -32.63
N ARG A 12 26.78 11.15 -33.65
CA ARG A 12 25.53 10.39 -33.88
C ARG A 12 25.34 9.22 -32.91
N ARG A 13 26.44 8.53 -32.53
CA ARG A 13 26.42 7.43 -31.55
C ARG A 13 26.18 7.91 -30.13
N LEU A 14 26.77 9.05 -29.74
CA LEU A 14 26.52 9.68 -28.45
C LEU A 14 25.06 10.11 -28.29
N ARG A 15 24.47 10.80 -29.29
CA ARG A 15 23.04 11.18 -29.25
C ARG A 15 22.13 9.96 -29.09
N ARG A 16 22.37 8.88 -29.84
CA ARG A 16 21.57 7.65 -29.73
C ARG A 16 21.70 6.99 -28.36
N ARG A 17 22.89 7.01 -27.73
CA ARG A 17 23.08 6.55 -26.34
C ARG A 17 22.35 7.43 -25.33
N PHE A 18 22.34 8.75 -25.51
CA PHE A 18 21.54 9.65 -24.66
C PHE A 18 20.05 9.39 -24.78
N PHE A 19 19.51 9.24 -26.00
CA PHE A 19 18.11 8.90 -26.19
C PHE A 19 17.74 7.54 -25.59
N LEU A 20 18.60 6.52 -25.73
CA LEU A 20 18.39 5.22 -25.10
C LEU A 20 18.46 5.31 -23.57
N ALA A 21 19.43 6.05 -23.02
CA ALA A 21 19.52 6.27 -21.57
C ALA A 21 18.28 7.00 -21.04
N LEU A 22 17.79 8.01 -21.76
CA LEU A 22 16.59 8.75 -21.40
C LEU A 22 15.33 7.87 -21.46
N LEU A 23 15.24 6.98 -22.46
CA LEU A 23 14.20 5.96 -22.54
C LEU A 23 14.25 4.98 -21.36
N VAL A 24 15.43 4.51 -20.97
CA VAL A 24 15.61 3.60 -19.82
C VAL A 24 15.19 4.30 -18.53
N VAL A 25 15.60 5.55 -18.32
CA VAL A 25 15.21 6.33 -17.13
C VAL A 25 13.70 6.56 -17.11
N ALA A 26 13.09 6.91 -18.23
CA ALA A 26 11.64 7.08 -18.34
C ALA A 26 10.88 5.77 -18.05
N ALA A 27 11.37 4.65 -18.59
CA ALA A 27 10.79 3.34 -18.33
C ALA A 27 10.91 2.94 -16.85
N LEU A 28 12.06 3.19 -16.22
CA LEU A 28 12.26 2.96 -14.78
C LEU A 28 11.33 3.83 -13.93
N ALA A 29 11.21 5.12 -14.25
CA ALA A 29 10.32 6.03 -13.54
C ALA A 29 8.84 5.63 -13.67
N THR A 30 8.44 5.16 -14.86
CA THR A 30 7.08 4.67 -15.08
C THR A 30 6.84 3.38 -14.32
N SER A 31 7.81 2.45 -14.33
CA SER A 31 7.74 1.20 -13.58
C SER A 31 7.61 1.43 -12.07
N THR A 32 8.37 2.36 -11.50
CA THR A 32 8.29 2.68 -10.06
C THR A 32 7.00 3.43 -9.71
N TYR A 33 6.51 4.30 -10.59
CA TYR A 33 5.23 4.99 -10.41
C TYR A 33 4.04 4.02 -10.35
N PHE A 34 4.02 3.01 -11.22
CA PHE A 34 2.95 2.00 -11.22
C PHE A 34 3.13 0.91 -10.15
N ALA A 35 4.37 0.54 -9.79
CA ALA A 35 4.64 -0.53 -8.82
C ALA A 35 4.78 -0.06 -7.36
N GLY A 36 4.97 1.23 -7.10
CA GLY A 36 5.06 1.79 -5.74
C GLY A 36 3.77 1.71 -4.89
N PRO A 37 2.58 2.05 -5.44
CA PRO A 37 1.32 2.01 -4.70
C PRO A 37 0.88 0.63 -4.16
N PRO A 38 1.02 -0.50 -4.88
CA PRO A 38 0.50 -1.79 -4.39
C PRO A 38 1.27 -2.35 -3.20
N VAL A 39 2.58 -2.12 -3.10
CA VAL A 39 3.40 -2.70 -2.00
C VAL A 39 3.04 -2.07 -0.66
N GLY A 40 2.92 -0.73 -0.62
CA GLY A 40 2.52 -0.02 0.59
C GLY A 40 1.11 -0.39 1.06
N LYS A 41 0.17 -0.56 0.12
CA LYS A 41 -1.19 -1.04 0.43
C LYS A 41 -1.18 -2.48 0.94
N ALA A 42 -0.40 -3.37 0.33
CA ALA A 42 -0.31 -4.76 0.76
C ALA A 42 0.25 -4.90 2.19
N ILE A 43 1.26 -4.12 2.56
CA ILE A 43 1.81 -4.13 3.92
C ILE A 43 0.78 -3.62 4.92
N LYS A 44 0.09 -2.52 4.61
CA LYS A 44 -0.97 -1.97 5.47
C LYS A 44 -2.15 -2.93 5.61
N GLY A 45 -2.57 -3.60 4.54
CA GLY A 45 -3.58 -4.66 4.57
C GLY A 45 -3.14 -5.83 5.45
N TRP A 46 -1.90 -6.30 5.31
CA TRP A 46 -1.34 -7.35 6.18
C TRP A 46 -1.32 -6.93 7.67
N GLN A 47 -0.93 -5.69 7.95
CA GLN A 47 -0.90 -5.17 9.33
C GLN A 47 -2.31 -5.01 9.91
N SER A 48 -3.26 -4.50 9.12
CA SER A 48 -4.67 -4.39 9.47
C SER A 48 -5.25 -5.78 9.76
N ARG A 49 -4.97 -6.76 8.90
CA ARG A 49 -5.36 -8.16 9.08
C ARG A 49 -4.83 -8.75 10.37
N ARG A 50 -3.55 -8.53 10.68
CA ARG A 50 -2.94 -8.99 11.95
C ARG A 50 -3.64 -8.39 13.17
N LEU A 51 -3.96 -7.09 13.13
CA LEU A 51 -4.71 -6.43 14.21
C LEU A 51 -6.14 -6.98 14.33
N ALA A 52 -6.80 -7.28 13.22
CA ALA A 52 -8.13 -7.90 13.21
C ALA A 52 -8.12 -9.29 13.89
N HIS A 53 -7.10 -10.11 13.62
CA HIS A 53 -6.93 -11.39 14.33
C HIS A 53 -6.71 -11.23 15.84
N GLN A 54 -5.91 -10.25 16.25
CA GLN A 54 -5.75 -9.94 17.68
C GLN A 54 -7.07 -9.50 18.31
N ALA A 55 -7.83 -8.65 17.62
CA ALA A 55 -9.14 -8.23 18.09
C ALA A 55 -10.12 -9.40 18.22
N PHE A 56 -10.13 -10.36 17.29
CA PHE A 56 -10.93 -11.57 17.43
C PHE A 56 -10.61 -12.34 18.72
N ALA A 57 -9.33 -12.54 19.02
CA ALA A 57 -8.91 -13.20 20.25
C ALA A 57 -9.35 -12.42 21.51
N LEU A 58 -9.27 -11.09 21.46
CA LEU A 58 -9.71 -10.22 22.57
C LEU A 58 -11.24 -10.22 22.74
N ILE A 59 -12.00 -10.26 21.64
CA ILE A 59 -13.46 -10.43 21.63
C ILE A 59 -13.85 -11.74 22.30
N ASP A 60 -13.18 -12.84 21.98
CA ASP A 60 -13.47 -14.14 22.58
C ASP A 60 -13.10 -14.17 24.08
N GLN A 61 -12.09 -13.38 24.49
CA GLN A 61 -11.76 -13.13 25.91
C GLN A 61 -12.68 -12.11 26.60
N LYS A 62 -13.70 -11.59 25.91
CA LYS A 62 -14.60 -10.51 26.41
C LYS A 62 -13.89 -9.20 26.77
N LYS A 63 -12.68 -8.96 26.25
CA LYS A 63 -11.91 -7.73 26.45
C LYS A 63 -12.34 -6.67 25.43
N TRP A 64 -13.55 -6.16 25.59
CA TRP A 64 -14.21 -5.30 24.59
C TRP A 64 -13.44 -4.00 24.28
N ASN A 65 -12.88 -3.35 25.30
CA ASN A 65 -12.15 -2.09 25.15
C ASN A 65 -10.81 -2.27 24.43
N GLU A 66 -10.09 -3.35 24.72
CA GLU A 66 -8.83 -3.67 24.02
C GLU A 66 -9.12 -4.06 22.57
N ALA A 67 -10.18 -4.84 22.34
CA ALA A 67 -10.61 -5.22 21.01
C ALA A 67 -11.03 -4.00 20.16
N SER A 68 -11.78 -3.06 20.73
CA SER A 68 -12.20 -1.84 20.03
C SER A 68 -11.00 -0.96 19.65
N ALA A 69 -10.03 -0.80 20.55
CA ALA A 69 -8.80 -0.07 20.26
C ALA A 69 -8.03 -0.71 19.08
N LYS A 70 -7.86 -2.03 19.09
CA LYS A 70 -7.19 -2.76 17.99
C LYS A 70 -7.91 -2.63 16.66
N LEU A 71 -9.24 -2.64 16.68
CA LEU A 71 -10.04 -2.49 15.46
C LEU A 71 -9.99 -1.06 14.91
N ARG A 72 -9.93 -0.05 15.78
CA ARG A 72 -9.73 1.34 15.37
C ARG A 72 -8.37 1.52 14.67
N ASP A 73 -7.31 0.95 15.24
CA ASP A 73 -5.98 0.97 14.61
C ASP A 73 -5.99 0.25 13.25
N ALA A 74 -6.67 -0.90 13.16
CA ALA A 74 -6.77 -1.68 11.92
C ALA A 74 -7.45 -0.87 10.79
N SER A 75 -8.58 -0.21 11.10
CA SER A 75 -9.30 0.63 10.15
C SER A 75 -8.55 1.90 9.73
N LEU A 76 -7.68 2.44 10.58
CA LEU A 76 -6.81 3.57 10.21
C LEU A 76 -5.70 3.15 9.24
N LEU A 77 -5.24 1.90 9.34
CA LEU A 77 -4.20 1.35 8.44
C LEU A 77 -4.76 1.01 7.07
N ASP A 78 -5.84 0.24 7.03
CA ASP A 78 -6.55 -0.10 5.80
C ASP A 78 -8.06 -0.18 6.06
N PRO A 79 -8.83 0.85 5.66
CA PRO A 79 -10.28 0.86 5.78
C PRO A 79 -10.97 -0.21 4.91
N HIS A 80 -10.29 -0.79 3.93
CA HIS A 80 -10.88 -1.73 2.97
C HIS A 80 -10.57 -3.19 3.31
N GLU A 81 -9.87 -3.47 4.42
CA GLU A 81 -9.51 -4.83 4.80
C GLU A 81 -10.76 -5.61 5.26
N PRO A 82 -11.20 -6.66 4.55
CA PRO A 82 -12.46 -7.34 4.84
C PRO A 82 -12.46 -8.06 6.19
N GLU A 83 -11.29 -8.51 6.66
CA GLU A 83 -11.16 -9.20 7.94
C GLU A 83 -11.35 -8.24 9.13
N ALA A 84 -10.91 -6.99 9.01
CA ALA A 84 -11.16 -5.95 10.00
C ALA A 84 -12.66 -5.68 10.13
N TRP A 85 -13.40 -5.59 9.02
CA TRP A 85 -14.85 -5.42 9.02
C TRP A 85 -15.59 -6.58 9.70
N ARG A 86 -15.17 -7.82 9.45
CA ARG A 86 -15.76 -9.00 10.13
C ARG A 86 -15.54 -8.95 11.64
N ALA A 87 -14.36 -8.52 12.08
CA ALA A 87 -14.07 -8.38 13.51
C ALA A 87 -14.88 -7.25 14.17
N ILE A 88 -15.04 -6.11 13.49
CA ILE A 88 -15.93 -5.01 13.92
C ILE A 88 -17.36 -5.51 14.06
N ALA A 89 -17.88 -6.21 13.04
CA ALA A 89 -19.23 -6.76 13.07
C ALA A 89 -19.41 -7.72 14.26
N ARG A 90 -18.47 -8.65 14.48
CA ARG A 90 -18.52 -9.59 15.60
C ARG A 90 -18.46 -8.88 16.95
N LEU A 91 -17.60 -7.87 17.11
CA LEU A 91 -17.54 -7.06 18.32
C LEU A 91 -18.89 -6.41 18.60
N ARG A 92 -19.48 -5.74 17.60
CA ARG A 92 -20.78 -5.06 17.71
C ARG A 92 -21.92 -6.03 18.04
N SER A 93 -21.93 -7.21 17.43
CA SER A 93 -22.91 -8.25 17.75
C SER A 93 -22.78 -8.75 19.18
N ARG A 94 -21.56 -8.83 19.72
CA ARG A 94 -21.32 -9.30 21.10
C ARG A 94 -21.59 -8.24 22.16
N THR A 95 -21.36 -6.98 21.87
CA THR A 95 -21.55 -5.86 22.81
C THR A 95 -22.94 -5.22 22.72
N GLY A 96 -23.77 -5.62 21.75
CA GLY A 96 -25.10 -5.03 21.54
C GLY A 96 -25.07 -3.61 20.94
N LEU A 97 -23.89 -3.06 20.64
CA LEU A 97 -23.67 -1.69 20.15
C LEU A 97 -23.99 -1.50 18.66
N SER A 98 -24.86 -2.35 18.08
CA SER A 98 -25.15 -2.33 16.63
C SER A 98 -25.66 -0.98 16.11
N THR A 99 -26.28 -0.15 16.95
CA THR A 99 -26.91 1.12 16.59
C THR A 99 -26.08 2.37 16.90
N GLY A 100 -25.21 2.35 17.92
CA GLY A 100 -24.46 3.54 18.36
C GLY A 100 -23.22 3.88 17.52
N ALA A 101 -22.70 2.90 16.79
CA ALA A 101 -21.39 2.99 16.16
C ALA A 101 -21.36 3.72 14.80
N LEU A 102 -22.45 4.36 14.38
CA LEU A 102 -22.47 5.28 13.24
C LEU A 102 -22.13 6.73 13.64
N LYS A 103 -22.06 7.03 14.96
CA LYS A 103 -21.77 8.39 15.45
C LYS A 103 -20.28 8.66 15.68
N GLU A 104 -19.46 7.62 15.77
CA GLU A 104 -18.02 7.73 16.09
C GLU A 104 -17.08 7.61 14.87
N TRP A 105 -17.65 7.39 13.68
CA TRP A 105 -16.95 7.42 12.39
C TRP A 105 -17.40 8.65 11.60
#